data_AF-A0A1F3ZU36-F1
#
_entry.id   AF-A0A1F3ZU36-F1
#
_cell.length_a   1.000
_cell.length_b   1.000
_cell.length_c   1.000
_cell.angle_alpha   90.00
_cell.angle_beta   90.00
_cell.angle_gamma   90.00
#
_symmetry.space_group_name_H-M   'P 1'
#
loop_
_entity.id
_entity.type
_entity.pdbx_description
1 polymer ?
#
loop_
_entity_poly.entity_id
_entity_poly.type
_entity_poly.pdbx_seq_one_letter_code
_entity_poly.pdbx_strand_id
1 'polypeptide(L)' 'MNESMISKLPDADMQGAPAALLRAATRAREIALKTHTDLIILRNGIVVREKVKSINQDAVQTLLP' A
#
# COMPACT_ATOMS: atom_id res chain seq x y z
N MET A 1 1.99 -2.44 -16.86
CA MET A 1 2.98 -2.39 -15.76
C MET A 1 3.31 -0.93 -15.55
N ASN A 2 3.15 -0.38 -14.34
CA ASN A 2 3.35 1.06 -14.08
C ASN A 2 4.84 1.40 -14.15
N GLU A 3 5.26 2.16 -15.16
CA GLU A 3 6.65 2.59 -15.42
C GLU A 3 7.23 3.56 -14.36
N SER A 4 6.49 3.87 -13.28
CA SER A 4 6.79 4.97 -12.36
C SER A 4 7.56 4.60 -11.09
N MET A 5 7.99 3.35 -10.90
CA MET A 5 8.69 2.89 -9.69
C MET A 5 10.19 2.66 -9.89
N ILE A 6 10.81 3.44 -10.77
CA ILE A 6 12.27 3.46 -10.98
C ILE A 6 12.80 4.78 -10.43
N SER A 7 13.85 4.73 -9.61
CA SER A 7 14.48 5.95 -9.09
C SER A 7 15.06 6.74 -10.26
N LYS A 8 14.74 8.04 -10.33
CA LYS A 8 15.33 8.95 -11.34
C LYS A 8 16.62 9.61 -10.84
N LEU A 9 17.03 9.30 -9.61
CA LEU A 9 18.28 9.81 -9.06
C LEU A 9 19.45 9.10 -9.74
N PRO A 10 20.55 9.78 -10.09
CA PRO A 10 21.72 9.12 -10.68
C PRO A 10 22.52 8.28 -9.66
N ASP A 11 22.17 8.38 -8.38
CA ASP A 11 22.78 7.62 -7.30
C ASP A 11 22.44 6.12 -7.42
N ALA A 12 23.48 5.30 -7.48
CA ALA A 12 23.38 3.84 -7.64
C ALA A 12 22.72 3.18 -6.42
N ASP A 13 22.98 3.67 -5.21
CA ASP A 13 22.45 3.09 -3.97
C ASP A 13 20.94 3.34 -3.85
N MET A 14 20.48 4.46 -4.40
CA MET A 14 19.07 4.85 -4.37
C MET A 14 18.21 4.20 -5.47
N GLN A 15 18.79 3.43 -6.39
CA GLN A 15 18.03 2.71 -7.43
C GLN A 15 17.08 1.66 -6.84
N GLY A 16 17.51 0.98 -5.77
CA GLY A 16 16.73 -0.06 -5.12
C GLY A 16 15.63 0.47 -4.19
N ALA A 17 15.64 1.76 -3.85
CA ALA A 17 14.76 2.33 -2.85
C ALA A 17 13.26 2.20 -3.19
N PRO A 18 12.78 2.50 -4.40
CA PRO A 18 11.36 2.34 -4.73
C PRO A 18 10.86 0.89 -4.59
N ALA A 19 11.65 -0.09 -5.04
CA ALA A 19 11.30 -1.50 -4.92
C ALA A 19 11.29 -1.96 -3.45
N ALA A 20 12.21 -1.47 -2.62
CA ALA A 20 12.23 -1.74 -1.19
C ALA A 20 10.99 -1.15 -0.48
N LEU A 21 10.63 0.09 -0.82
CA LEU A 21 9.45 0.77 -0.28
C LEU A 21 8.16 0.05 -0.67
N LEU A 22 8.02 -0.41 -1.91
CA LEU A 22 6.87 -1.19 -2.35
C LEU A 22 6.73 -2.48 -1.51
N ARG A 23 7.84 -3.21 -1.32
CA ARG A 23 7.84 -4.43 -0.47
C ARG A 23 7.42 -4.12 0.96
N ALA A 24 7.98 -3.06 1.56
CA ALA A 24 7.65 -2.64 2.91
C ALA A 24 6.17 -2.25 3.05
N ALA A 25 5.64 -1.49 2.10
CA ALA A 25 4.23 -1.06 2.08
C ALA A 25 3.27 -2.25 1.93
N THR A 26 3.57 -3.18 1.03
CA THR A 26 2.78 -4.42 0.86
C THR A 26 2.77 -5.21 2.17
N ARG A 27 3.94 -5.40 2.79
CA ARG A 27 4.03 -6.14 4.05
C ARG A 27 3.30 -5.45 5.20
N ALA A 28 3.36 -4.12 5.28
CA ALA A 28 2.64 -3.36 6.30
C ALA A 28 1.12 -3.56 6.18
N ARG A 29 0.58 -3.58 4.96
CA ARG A 29 -0.84 -3.88 4.69
C ARG A 29 -1.22 -5.29 5.09
N GLU A 30 -0.40 -6.28 4.76
CA GLU A 30 -0.62 -7.67 5.16
C GLU A 30 -0.66 -7.83 6.68
N ILE A 31 0.27 -7.20 7.39
CA ILE A 31 0.33 -7.25 8.85
C ILE A 31 -0.92 -6.57 9.43
N ALA A 32 -1.24 -5.35 9.00
CA ALA A 32 -2.40 -4.60 9.45
C ALA A 32 -3.71 -5.40 9.29
N LEU A 33 -3.86 -6.09 8.15
CA LEU A 33 -4.99 -6.98 7.91
C LEU A 33 -5.02 -8.17 8.89
N LYS A 34 -3.88 -8.82 9.13
CA LYS A 34 -3.78 -9.99 10.03
C LYS A 34 -4.00 -9.64 11.49
N THR A 35 -3.46 -8.49 11.93
CA THR A 35 -3.53 -8.06 13.33
C THR A 35 -4.75 -7.19 13.62
N HIS A 36 -5.60 -6.92 12.62
CA HIS A 36 -6.78 -6.06 12.73
C HIS A 36 -6.46 -4.66 13.27
N THR A 37 -5.25 -4.18 12.96
CA THR A 37 -4.79 -2.86 13.36
C THR A 37 -4.88 -1.89 12.18
N ASP A 38 -5.09 -0.62 12.48
CA ASP A 38 -5.10 0.42 11.45
C ASP A 38 -3.70 0.60 10.84
N LEU A 39 -3.64 0.88 9.53
CA LEU A 39 -2.42 1.29 8.85
C LEU A 39 -2.29 2.81 8.93
N ILE A 40 -1.14 3.31 9.38
CA ILE A 40 -0.84 4.74 9.44
C ILE A 40 -0.12 5.15 8.15
N ILE A 41 -0.67 6.11 7.40
CA ILE A 41 -0.08 6.63 6.16
C ILE A 41 -0.03 8.16 6.17
N LEU A 42 0.90 8.73 5.41
CA LEU A 42 0.83 10.15 5.04
C LEU A 42 0.09 10.29 3.70
N ARG A 43 -0.94 11.13 3.67
CA ARG A 43 -1.65 11.52 2.45
C ARG A 43 -1.67 13.04 2.37
N ASN A 44 -1.05 13.60 1.34
CA ASN A 44 -0.94 15.05 1.14
C ASN A 44 -0.38 15.80 2.37
N GLY A 45 0.63 15.22 3.01
CA GLY A 45 1.26 15.79 4.21
C GLY A 45 0.48 15.58 5.53
N ILE A 46 -0.70 14.95 5.47
CA ILE A 46 -1.54 14.68 6.65
C ILE A 46 -1.41 13.21 7.05
N VAL A 47 -1.25 12.96 8.34
CA VAL A 47 -1.26 11.60 8.90
C VAL A 47 -2.69 11.08 8.94
N VAL A 48 -2.93 9.94 8.31
CA VAL A 48 -4.24 9.28 8.20
C VAL A 48 -4.16 7.86 8.74
N ARG A 49 -5.21 7.45 9.46
CA ARG A 49 -5.45 6.06 9.89
C ARG A 49 -6.36 5.39 8.88
N GLU A 50 -5.89 4.34 8.23
CA GLU A 50 -6.63 3.59 7.22
C GLU A 50 -6.92 2.17 7.73
N LYS A 51 -8.21 1.78 7.76
CA LYS A 51 -8.58 0.38 7.99
C LYS A 51 -8.35 -0.42 6.72
N VAL A 52 -7.43 -1.38 6.78
CA VAL A 52 -7.14 -2.27 5.65
C VAL A 52 -8.25 -3.32 5.55
N LYS A 53 -9.03 -3.26 4.47
CA LYS A 53 -10.02 -4.29 4.14
C LYS A 53 -9.37 -5.35 3.24
N SER A 54 -9.72 -6.62 3.42
CA SER A 54 -9.43 -7.64 2.41
C SER A 54 -10.25 -7.35 1.15
N ILE A 55 -9.70 -7.67 -0.03
CA ILE A 55 -10.33 -7.38 -1.33
C ILE A 55 -11.52 -8.32 -1.64
N ASN A 56 -12.11 -8.94 -0.62
CA ASN A 56 -13.29 -9.78 -0.76
C ASN A 56 -14.28 -9.42 0.34
N GLN A 57 -15.27 -8.57 0.03
CA GLN A 57 -16.67 -8.69 0.49
C GLN A 57 -17.62 -7.53 0.11
N ASP A 58 -17.19 -6.47 -0.58
CA ASP A 58 -18.12 -5.38 -0.94
C ASP A 58 -18.68 -5.48 -2.38
N ALA A 59 -18.30 -6.51 -3.18
CA ALA A 59 -18.74 -6.65 -4.57
C ALA A 59 -19.88 -7.68 -4.81
N VAL A 60 -20.33 -8.41 -3.79
CA VAL A 60 -21.39 -9.44 -3.96
C VAL A 60 -22.78 -8.92 -3.58
N GLN A 61 -22.90 -7.77 -2.90
CA GLN A 61 -24.19 -7.29 -2.39
C GLN A 61 -25.03 -6.47 -3.40
N THR A 62 -24.58 -6.25 -4.65
CA THR A 62 -25.33 -5.43 -5.64
C THR A 62 -25.96 -6.25 -6.78
N LEU A 63 -26.00 -7.60 -6.70
CA LEU A 63 -26.59 -8.44 -7.74
C LEU A 63 -27.47 -9.58 -7.19
N LEU A 64 -28.44 -9.25 -6.33
CA LEU A 64 -29.70 -10.02 -6.29
C LEU A 64 -30.88 -9.04 -6.38
N PRO A 65 -31.87 -9.32 -7.25
CA PRO A 65 -33.14 -8.57 -7.29
C PRO A 65 -33.98 -8.79 -6.02
#